data_AF-A0A0D7K6L9-F1
#
_entry.id   AF-A0A0D7K6L9-F1
#
_cell.length_a   1.000
_cell.length_b   1.000
_cell.length_c   1.000
_cell.angle_alpha   90.00
_cell.angle_beta   90.00
_cell.angle_gamma   90.00
#
_symmetry.space_group_name_H-M   'P 1'
#
loop_
_entity.id
_entity.type
_entity.pdbx_description
1 polymer ?
#
loop_
_entity_poly.entity_id
_entity_poly.type
_entity_poly.pdbx_seq_one_letter_code
_entity_poly.pdbx_strand_id
1 'polypeptide(L)'
;MRDIYQFYPTGERLAAKAWAKFKRPVRHLCDPSAGKGHLIRHAKEGFPGLADEDIPWVAEVEDTEVQEGRFRARVRDYARQKFSSLPNVSVIEIDVQHHSALKELGAKIIGYDFMNVSSLASMSHVLMNPPFSQGCAHVLHAWECVYDAELVAIINAETIRNPFSQERQKLVSLIEKFGSVEFLQDEFTDDVERTTKVEVALVYLEKVPRQYVDIDHLTKGLQRGDSQYSEIDPETCSALALPGNFIQDTCYRFEQAVQAARQASEAQALAAKLRDGLGITLEEMQAKGVGSDYREIASSVREMANADFSERYADLKVRAWSQILRSTILTDKLSNQARRKIEADSKLIYDLEFNAANIHGFLMGVAQSLGDIYTEMILMLFDSIIERMRAVN
;
A
#
# COMPACT_ATOMS: atom_id res chain seq x y z
N MET A 1 3.25 -30.99 8.54
CA MET A 1 3.25 -29.51 8.50
C MET A 1 2.65 -29.09 7.18
N ARG A 2 1.46 -28.48 7.18
CA ARG A 2 0.92 -27.85 5.97
C ARG A 2 1.61 -26.50 5.86
N ASP A 3 2.19 -26.20 4.71
CA ASP A 3 2.81 -24.91 4.41
C ASP A 3 1.78 -23.81 4.66
N ILE A 4 1.97 -23.04 5.73
CA ILE A 4 1.07 -21.95 6.13
C ILE A 4 1.28 -20.75 5.18
N TYR A 5 2.42 -20.73 4.47
CA TYR A 5 2.83 -19.75 3.48
C TYR A 5 2.67 -20.30 2.06
N GLN A 6 1.49 -20.78 1.73
CA GLN A 6 1.23 -21.34 0.42
C GLN A 6 1.25 -20.24 -0.65
N PHE A 7 2.43 -19.98 -1.21
CA PHE A 7 2.66 -19.05 -2.30
C PHE A 7 2.21 -19.67 -3.63
N TYR A 8 1.35 -18.96 -4.36
CA TYR A 8 0.90 -19.36 -5.69
C TYR A 8 1.28 -18.26 -6.69
N PRO A 9 2.15 -18.53 -7.68
CA PRO A 9 2.40 -17.58 -8.75
C PRO A 9 1.11 -17.35 -9.54
N THR A 10 0.74 -16.09 -9.75
CA THR A 10 -0.41 -15.72 -10.57
C THR A 10 0.00 -15.78 -12.04
N GLY A 11 -0.68 -16.64 -12.83
CA GLY A 11 -0.49 -16.71 -14.27
C GLY A 11 -0.92 -15.41 -14.99
N GLU A 12 -0.36 -15.18 -16.19
CA GLU A 12 -0.61 -13.95 -16.94
C GLU A 12 -2.09 -13.73 -17.27
N ARG A 13 -2.80 -14.78 -17.72
CA ARG A 13 -4.22 -14.69 -18.09
C ARG A 13 -5.10 -14.25 -16.93
N LEU A 14 -4.89 -14.87 -15.76
CA LEU A 14 -5.61 -14.52 -14.54
C LEU A 14 -5.27 -13.09 -14.07
N ALA A 15 -3.99 -12.71 -14.16
CA ALA A 15 -3.57 -11.34 -13.85
C ALA A 15 -4.24 -10.33 -14.80
N ALA A 16 -4.29 -10.59 -16.11
CA ALA A 16 -4.95 -9.72 -17.08
C ALA A 16 -6.44 -9.56 -16.77
N LYS A 17 -7.14 -10.66 -16.45
CA LYS A 17 -8.55 -10.59 -16.01
C LYS A 17 -8.74 -9.77 -14.74
N ALA A 18 -7.83 -9.91 -13.77
CA ALA A 18 -7.88 -9.14 -12.54
C ALA A 18 -7.67 -7.64 -12.78
N TRP A 19 -6.67 -7.27 -13.57
CA TRP A 19 -6.41 -5.88 -13.97
C TRP A 19 -7.57 -5.26 -14.76
N ALA A 20 -8.26 -6.05 -15.58
CA ALA A 20 -9.42 -5.60 -16.34
C ALA A 20 -10.64 -5.24 -15.47
N LYS A 21 -10.67 -5.67 -14.19
CA LYS A 21 -11.75 -5.31 -13.27
C LYS A 21 -11.71 -3.86 -12.81
N PHE A 22 -10.55 -3.22 -12.85
CA PHE A 22 -10.43 -1.81 -12.46
C PHE A 22 -11.15 -0.91 -13.46
N LYS A 23 -12.01 -0.04 -12.93
CA LYS A 23 -12.81 0.89 -13.71
C LYS A 23 -12.27 2.31 -13.64
N ARG A 24 -11.54 2.63 -12.57
CA ARG A 24 -10.90 3.95 -12.37
C ARG A 24 -9.44 3.95 -12.82
N PRO A 25 -8.88 5.14 -13.12
CA PRO A 25 -7.45 5.28 -13.35
C PRO A 25 -6.63 4.89 -12.12
N VAL A 26 -5.67 3.97 -12.30
CA VAL A 26 -4.81 3.46 -11.22
C VAL A 26 -3.76 4.51 -10.82
N ARG A 27 -3.93 5.16 -9.66
CA ARG A 27 -3.03 6.23 -9.16
C ARG A 27 -2.03 5.76 -8.10
N HIS A 28 -2.46 4.84 -7.26
CA HIS A 28 -1.65 4.21 -6.22
C HIS A 28 -2.21 2.83 -5.97
N LEU A 29 -1.47 1.82 -6.41
CA LEU A 29 -1.79 0.41 -6.26
C LEU A 29 -1.12 -0.15 -5.00
N CYS A 30 -1.85 -0.94 -4.23
CA CYS A 30 -1.30 -1.79 -3.18
C CYS A 30 -1.48 -3.27 -3.55
N ASP A 31 -0.40 -4.06 -3.50
CA ASP A 31 -0.46 -5.51 -3.47
C ASP A 31 -0.13 -6.02 -2.05
N PRO A 32 -1.15 -6.35 -1.23
CA PRO A 32 -0.96 -6.75 0.15
C PRO A 32 -0.45 -8.19 0.32
N SER A 33 -0.28 -8.94 -0.77
CA SER A 33 0.20 -10.33 -0.75
C SER A 33 1.08 -10.56 -1.98
N ALA A 34 2.12 -9.74 -2.11
CA ALA A 34 2.81 -9.55 -3.38
C ALA A 34 3.61 -10.78 -3.83
N GLY A 35 4.10 -11.59 -2.90
CA GLY A 35 5.08 -12.64 -3.14
C GLY A 35 6.19 -12.14 -4.07
N LYS A 36 6.46 -12.86 -5.17
CA LYS A 36 7.46 -12.44 -6.18
C LYS A 36 7.03 -11.27 -7.10
N GLY A 37 5.87 -10.67 -6.87
CA GLY A 37 5.36 -9.51 -7.60
C GLY A 37 4.78 -9.82 -8.98
N HIS A 38 4.28 -11.04 -9.23
CA HIS A 38 3.79 -11.46 -10.55
C HIS A 38 2.67 -10.56 -11.09
N LEU A 39 1.71 -10.17 -10.23
CA LEU A 39 0.59 -9.29 -10.62
C LEU A 39 1.07 -7.95 -11.17
N ILE A 40 2.13 -7.39 -10.57
CA ILE A 40 2.72 -6.11 -10.97
C ILE A 40 3.63 -6.29 -12.19
N ARG A 41 4.44 -7.36 -12.21
CA ARG A 41 5.37 -7.66 -13.32
C ARG A 41 4.61 -7.80 -14.64
N HIS A 42 3.60 -8.65 -14.68
CA HIS A 42 2.80 -8.91 -15.88
C HIS A 42 2.17 -7.63 -16.45
N ALA A 43 1.68 -6.76 -15.57
CA ALA A 43 1.11 -5.46 -15.97
C ALA A 43 2.15 -4.50 -16.54
N LYS A 44 3.36 -4.47 -15.96
CA LYS A 44 4.45 -3.62 -16.45
C LYS A 44 5.02 -4.09 -17.79
N GLU A 45 5.04 -5.40 -18.01
CA GLU A 45 5.56 -6.03 -19.23
C GLU A 45 4.51 -6.09 -20.35
N GLY A 46 3.25 -5.74 -20.08
CA GLY A 46 2.17 -5.76 -21.07
C GLY A 46 1.70 -7.16 -21.45
N PHE A 47 1.79 -8.11 -20.51
CA PHE A 47 1.34 -9.50 -20.63
C PHE A 47 1.91 -10.22 -21.87
N PRO A 48 3.24 -10.28 -22.05
CA PRO A 48 3.87 -10.70 -23.30
C PRO A 48 3.55 -12.15 -23.71
N GLY A 49 3.20 -13.02 -22.77
CA GLY A 49 2.82 -14.42 -23.02
C GLY A 49 1.40 -14.61 -23.53
N LEU A 50 0.57 -13.56 -23.55
CA LEU A 50 -0.82 -13.63 -24.02
C LEU A 50 -1.01 -13.13 -25.45
N ALA A 51 -1.91 -13.77 -26.19
CA ALA A 51 -2.43 -13.22 -27.45
C ALA A 51 -3.25 -11.95 -27.18
N ASP A 52 -3.32 -11.04 -28.15
CA ASP A 52 -4.11 -9.79 -28.03
C ASP A 52 -5.57 -10.05 -27.66
N GLU A 53 -6.13 -11.16 -28.16
CA GLU A 53 -7.51 -11.61 -27.93
C GLU A 53 -7.77 -12.05 -26.48
N ASP A 54 -6.72 -12.46 -25.77
CA ASP A 54 -6.80 -12.92 -24.38
C ASP A 54 -6.65 -11.79 -23.36
N ILE A 55 -6.28 -10.59 -23.80
CA ILE A 55 -6.15 -9.41 -22.95
C ILE A 55 -7.44 -8.57 -23.08
N PRO A 56 -8.30 -8.49 -22.05
CA PRO A 56 -9.67 -7.97 -22.21
C PRO A 56 -9.77 -6.57 -22.85
N TRP A 57 -8.91 -5.63 -22.44
CA TRP A 57 -8.93 -4.27 -22.98
C TRP A 57 -8.21 -4.12 -24.32
N VAL A 58 -7.40 -5.10 -24.75
CA VAL A 58 -6.73 -5.08 -26.06
C VAL A 58 -7.65 -5.72 -27.10
N ALA A 59 -8.39 -6.76 -26.72
CA ALA A 59 -9.37 -7.42 -27.58
C ALA A 59 -10.48 -6.46 -28.05
N GLU A 60 -10.85 -5.48 -27.23
CA GLU A 60 -11.82 -4.42 -27.56
C GLU A 60 -11.28 -3.37 -28.56
N VAL A 61 -9.96 -3.32 -28.77
CA VAL A 61 -9.31 -2.34 -29.65
C VAL A 61 -9.18 -2.91 -31.06
N GLU A 62 -9.61 -2.12 -32.05
CA GLU A 62 -9.45 -2.48 -33.46
C GLU A 62 -7.97 -2.57 -33.83
N ASP A 63 -7.62 -3.63 -34.57
CA ASP A 63 -6.26 -3.88 -35.01
C ASP A 63 -5.90 -2.98 -36.19
N THR A 64 -5.49 -1.76 -35.87
CA THR A 64 -5.16 -0.71 -36.84
C THR A 64 -3.74 -0.19 -36.63
N GLU A 65 -3.10 0.25 -37.71
CA GLU A 65 -1.83 0.97 -37.67
C GLU A 65 -2.08 2.47 -37.80
N VAL A 66 -1.50 3.25 -36.90
CA VAL A 66 -1.53 4.72 -36.98
C VAL A 66 -0.15 5.21 -37.35
N GLN A 67 -0.11 6.21 -38.23
CA GLN A 67 1.13 6.85 -38.66
C GLN A 67 1.34 8.15 -37.88
N GLU A 68 2.27 8.13 -36.92
CA GLU A 68 2.72 9.33 -36.18
C GLU A 68 4.02 9.85 -36.79
N GLY A 69 3.90 10.77 -37.74
CA GLY A 69 5.03 11.35 -38.45
C GLY A 69 5.79 10.30 -39.28
N ARG A 70 7.03 9.96 -38.85
CA ARG A 70 7.87 8.95 -39.52
C ARG A 70 7.69 7.54 -38.97
N PHE A 71 6.99 7.37 -37.84
CA PHE A 71 6.82 6.09 -37.17
C PHE A 71 5.43 5.53 -37.46
N ARG A 72 5.34 4.21 -37.68
CA ARG A 72 4.09 3.47 -37.67
C ARG A 72 4.00 2.74 -36.34
N ALA A 73 2.86 2.81 -35.71
CA ALA A 73 2.64 2.12 -34.46
C ALA A 73 1.24 1.52 -34.43
N ARG A 74 1.18 0.26 -33.97
CA ARG A 74 -0.05 -0.52 -33.90
C ARG A 74 -0.81 -0.11 -32.65
N VAL A 75 -2.10 0.22 -32.80
CA VAL A 75 -2.90 0.72 -31.66
C VAL A 75 -2.97 -0.29 -30.52
N ARG A 76 -3.01 -1.59 -30.84
CA ARG A 76 -2.98 -2.68 -29.86
C ARG A 76 -1.69 -2.71 -29.03
N ASP A 77 -0.54 -2.37 -29.60
CA ASP A 77 0.74 -2.34 -28.87
C ASP A 77 0.71 -1.27 -27.77
N TYR A 78 0.10 -0.10 -28.05
CA TYR A 78 -0.14 0.92 -27.03
C TYR A 78 -1.16 0.46 -25.98
N ALA A 79 -2.21 -0.25 -26.40
CA ALA A 79 -3.21 -0.77 -25.46
C ALA A 79 -2.60 -1.79 -24.49
N ARG A 80 -1.64 -2.62 -24.92
CA ARG A 80 -0.90 -3.53 -24.03
C ARG A 80 -0.10 -2.78 -22.96
N GLN A 81 0.45 -1.63 -23.32
CA GLN A 81 1.24 -0.77 -22.44
C GLN A 81 0.40 0.04 -21.44
N LYS A 82 -0.93 -0.15 -21.37
CA LYS A 82 -1.87 0.59 -20.50
C LYS A 82 -1.40 0.71 -19.04
N PHE A 83 -0.74 -0.33 -18.50
CA PHE A 83 -0.26 -0.38 -17.12
C PHE A 83 1.27 -0.41 -17.00
N SER A 84 2.00 -0.07 -18.07
CA SER A 84 3.47 -0.03 -18.06
C SER A 84 4.03 1.03 -17.09
N SER A 85 3.40 2.20 -17.08
CA SER A 85 3.82 3.37 -16.28
C SER A 85 2.90 3.59 -15.08
N LEU A 86 2.89 2.65 -14.12
CA LEU A 86 2.16 2.82 -12.87
C LEU A 86 2.83 3.91 -12.01
N PRO A 87 2.10 4.97 -11.60
CA PRO A 87 2.67 6.11 -10.90
C PRO A 87 3.19 5.77 -9.49
N ASN A 88 2.42 5.01 -8.71
CA ASN A 88 2.81 4.55 -7.37
C ASN A 88 2.39 3.10 -7.15
N VAL A 89 3.33 2.25 -6.73
CA VAL A 89 3.10 0.84 -6.39
C VAL A 89 3.65 0.56 -5.00
N SER A 90 2.78 0.11 -4.11
CA SER A 90 3.11 -0.32 -2.76
C SER A 90 2.84 -1.81 -2.60
N VAL A 91 3.66 -2.47 -1.80
CA VAL A 91 3.57 -3.93 -1.59
C VAL A 91 3.75 -4.26 -0.11
N ILE A 92 3.08 -5.33 0.31
CA ILE A 92 3.29 -5.95 1.63
C ILE A 92 3.65 -7.40 1.36
N GLU A 93 4.76 -7.84 1.95
CA GLU A 93 5.25 -9.18 1.75
C GLU A 93 5.97 -9.70 3.00
N ILE A 94 5.49 -10.84 3.50
CA ILE A 94 5.97 -11.46 4.72
C ILE A 94 7.31 -12.18 4.51
N ASP A 95 7.54 -12.74 3.33
CA ASP A 95 8.80 -13.39 3.00
C ASP A 95 9.83 -12.40 2.45
N VAL A 96 10.85 -12.14 3.28
CA VAL A 96 11.96 -11.23 2.96
C VAL A 96 12.72 -11.67 1.71
N GLN A 97 12.71 -12.95 1.34
CA GLN A 97 13.38 -13.44 0.12
C GLN A 97 12.81 -12.82 -1.16
N HIS A 98 11.55 -12.40 -1.13
CA HIS A 98 10.89 -11.79 -2.28
C HIS A 98 11.12 -10.28 -2.40
N HIS A 99 11.62 -9.63 -1.34
CA HIS A 99 11.78 -8.17 -1.29
C HIS A 99 12.76 -7.62 -2.33
N SER A 100 13.78 -8.40 -2.71
CA SER A 100 14.74 -8.04 -3.76
C SER A 100 14.04 -7.88 -5.12
N ALA A 101 13.28 -8.89 -5.53
CA ALA A 101 12.51 -8.89 -6.77
C ALA A 101 11.45 -7.77 -6.80
N LEU A 102 10.81 -7.48 -5.66
CA LEU A 102 9.82 -6.40 -5.54
C LEU A 102 10.46 -5.00 -5.69
N LYS A 103 11.66 -4.81 -5.15
CA LYS A 103 12.42 -3.55 -5.30
C LYS A 103 12.87 -3.33 -6.75
N GLU A 104 13.30 -4.38 -7.46
CA GLU A 104 13.65 -4.30 -8.88
C GLU A 104 12.45 -3.89 -9.75
N LEU A 105 11.24 -4.31 -9.36
CA LEU A 105 10.00 -3.87 -9.97
C LEU A 105 9.63 -2.42 -9.62
N GLY A 106 10.43 -1.69 -8.83
CA GLY A 106 10.16 -0.33 -8.41
C GLY A 106 8.98 -0.21 -7.43
N ALA A 107 8.60 -1.29 -6.76
CA ALA A 107 7.55 -1.29 -5.76
C ALA A 107 8.11 -0.88 -4.38
N LYS A 108 7.32 -0.10 -3.63
CA LYS A 108 7.65 0.31 -2.26
C LYS A 108 7.11 -0.68 -1.26
N ILE A 109 7.98 -1.27 -0.45
CA ILE A 109 7.57 -2.17 0.64
C ILE A 109 7.05 -1.30 1.78
N ILE A 110 5.76 -1.46 2.12
CA ILE A 110 5.09 -0.64 3.14
C ILE A 110 4.81 -1.42 4.44
N GLY A 111 4.99 -2.74 4.44
CA GLY A 111 4.82 -3.57 5.63
C GLY A 111 5.30 -5.00 5.39
N TYR A 112 5.37 -5.76 6.48
CA TYR A 112 5.78 -7.18 6.46
C TYR A 112 4.57 -8.12 6.56
N ASP A 113 3.70 -7.89 7.54
CA ASP A 113 2.47 -8.67 7.72
C ASP A 113 1.25 -7.82 7.38
N PHE A 114 0.50 -8.24 6.36
CA PHE A 114 -0.69 -7.54 5.92
C PHE A 114 -1.79 -7.51 6.98
N MET A 115 -1.97 -8.58 7.76
CA MET A 115 -3.03 -8.66 8.76
C MET A 115 -2.83 -7.68 9.92
N ASN A 116 -1.61 -7.11 10.04
CA ASN A 116 -1.27 -6.10 11.05
C ASN A 116 -1.32 -4.66 10.51
N VAL A 117 -1.70 -4.47 9.23
CA VAL A 117 -1.76 -3.13 8.64
C VAL A 117 -3.04 -2.44 9.05
N SER A 118 -2.93 -1.34 9.81
CA SER A 118 -4.08 -0.59 10.30
C SER A 118 -4.71 0.36 9.28
N SER A 119 -4.00 0.72 8.21
CA SER A 119 -4.52 1.68 7.24
C SER A 119 -3.92 1.50 5.85
N LEU A 120 -4.80 1.58 4.85
CA LEU A 120 -4.46 1.73 3.44
C LEU A 120 -5.18 2.96 2.86
N ALA A 121 -5.38 4.01 3.68
CA ALA A 121 -6.25 5.13 3.35
C ALA A 121 -5.80 5.98 2.15
N SER A 122 -4.51 5.98 1.82
CA SER A 122 -3.95 6.67 0.65
C SER A 122 -4.02 5.83 -0.64
N MET A 123 -4.31 4.53 -0.52
CA MET A 123 -4.35 3.63 -1.66
C MET A 123 -5.63 3.83 -2.46
N SER A 124 -5.50 3.91 -3.78
CA SER A 124 -6.65 4.04 -4.68
C SER A 124 -7.11 2.69 -5.23
N HIS A 125 -6.21 1.71 -5.31
CA HIS A 125 -6.47 0.38 -5.85
C HIS A 125 -5.76 -0.66 -4.99
N VAL A 126 -6.44 -1.77 -4.74
CA VAL A 126 -5.85 -2.95 -4.09
C VAL A 126 -6.01 -4.13 -5.04
N LEU A 127 -4.92 -4.81 -5.37
CA LEU A 127 -4.92 -6.03 -6.18
C LEU A 127 -4.20 -7.12 -5.41
N MET A 128 -4.87 -8.24 -5.13
CA MET A 128 -4.29 -9.28 -4.27
C MET A 128 -4.59 -10.69 -4.75
N ASN A 129 -3.62 -11.59 -4.53
CA ASN A 129 -3.79 -13.03 -4.59
C ASN A 129 -3.38 -13.66 -3.25
N PRO A 130 -4.20 -13.52 -2.20
CA PRO A 130 -3.87 -14.01 -0.87
C PRO A 130 -3.83 -15.54 -0.83
N PRO A 131 -3.18 -16.14 0.19
CA PRO A 131 -3.26 -17.58 0.42
C PRO A 131 -4.72 -18.04 0.48
N PHE A 132 -5.09 -19.06 -0.31
CA PHE A 132 -6.49 -19.47 -0.46
C PHE A 132 -7.20 -19.85 0.85
N SER A 133 -6.46 -20.33 1.85
CA SER A 133 -7.00 -20.63 3.18
C SER A 133 -7.44 -19.38 3.95
N GLN A 134 -6.83 -18.22 3.68
CA GLN A 134 -7.07 -16.95 4.36
C GLN A 134 -7.71 -15.87 3.47
N GLY A 135 -8.09 -16.22 2.23
CA GLY A 135 -8.63 -15.26 1.27
C GLY A 135 -9.83 -14.46 1.78
N CYS A 136 -10.74 -15.08 2.54
CA CYS A 136 -11.88 -14.37 3.13
C CYS A 136 -11.42 -13.29 4.12
N ALA A 137 -10.52 -13.63 5.03
CA ALA A 137 -10.03 -12.71 6.05
C ALA A 137 -9.25 -11.54 5.42
N HIS A 138 -8.43 -11.83 4.40
CA HIS A 138 -7.66 -10.80 3.70
C HIS A 138 -8.55 -9.79 2.97
N VAL A 139 -9.61 -10.25 2.30
CA VAL A 139 -10.54 -9.35 1.59
C VAL A 139 -11.31 -8.47 2.58
N LEU A 140 -11.78 -9.04 3.69
CA LEU A 140 -12.47 -8.27 4.74
C LEU A 140 -11.53 -7.24 5.36
N HIS A 141 -10.30 -7.62 5.69
CA HIS A 141 -9.31 -6.72 6.26
C HIS A 141 -8.93 -5.59 5.29
N ALA A 142 -8.68 -5.91 4.03
CA ALA A 142 -8.45 -4.91 2.99
C ALA A 142 -9.63 -3.94 2.86
N TRP A 143 -10.86 -4.45 2.89
CA TRP A 143 -12.07 -3.62 2.84
C TRP A 143 -12.17 -2.67 4.05
N GLU A 144 -11.73 -3.09 5.23
CA GLU A 144 -11.69 -2.25 6.42
C GLU A 144 -10.60 -1.17 6.32
N CYS A 145 -9.41 -1.53 5.86
CA CYS A 145 -8.25 -0.62 5.82
C CYS A 145 -8.31 0.44 4.71
N VAL A 146 -8.96 0.15 3.58
CA VAL A 146 -9.13 1.12 2.50
C VAL A 146 -10.22 2.13 2.82
N TYR A 147 -10.03 3.39 2.41
CA TYR A 147 -11.05 4.43 2.59
C TYR A 147 -11.87 4.62 1.31
N ASP A 148 -11.18 4.88 0.20
CA ASP A 148 -11.72 5.14 -1.12
C ASP A 148 -10.87 4.42 -2.16
N ALA A 149 -11.25 3.19 -2.49
CA ALA A 149 -10.47 2.34 -3.39
C ALA A 149 -11.34 1.35 -4.16
N GLU A 150 -10.81 0.90 -5.30
CA GLU A 150 -11.24 -0.34 -5.96
C GLU A 150 -10.38 -1.50 -5.46
N LEU A 151 -11.01 -2.59 -5.06
CA LEU A 151 -10.35 -3.79 -4.55
C LEU A 151 -10.67 -4.95 -5.48
N VAL A 152 -9.62 -5.61 -5.96
CA VAL A 152 -9.70 -6.84 -6.74
C VAL A 152 -8.94 -7.93 -6.01
N ALA A 153 -9.63 -9.04 -5.71
CA ALA A 153 -9.05 -10.16 -5.00
C ALA A 153 -9.32 -11.48 -5.72
N ILE A 154 -8.27 -12.30 -5.81
CA ILE A 154 -8.32 -13.66 -6.33
C ILE A 154 -8.43 -14.59 -5.12
N ILE A 155 -9.57 -15.26 -4.95
CA ILE A 155 -9.80 -16.19 -3.84
C ILE A 155 -10.35 -17.52 -4.35
N ASN A 156 -10.31 -18.57 -3.53
CA ASN A 156 -10.93 -19.84 -3.88
C ASN A 156 -12.46 -19.66 -4.02
N ALA A 157 -13.04 -20.14 -5.12
CA ALA A 157 -14.48 -20.05 -5.41
C ALA A 157 -15.36 -20.69 -4.33
N GLU A 158 -14.88 -21.72 -3.64
CA GLU A 158 -15.59 -22.36 -2.52
C GLU A 158 -15.85 -21.39 -1.38
N THR A 159 -15.00 -20.35 -1.22
CA THR A 159 -15.18 -19.29 -0.22
C THR A 159 -16.51 -18.55 -0.40
N ILE A 160 -16.96 -18.39 -1.64
CA ILE A 160 -18.18 -17.70 -2.01
C ILE A 160 -19.34 -18.69 -2.19
N ARG A 161 -19.10 -19.84 -2.83
CA ARG A 161 -20.15 -20.86 -3.09
C ARG A 161 -20.63 -21.55 -1.81
N ASN A 162 -19.79 -21.63 -0.77
CA ASN A 162 -20.12 -22.25 0.51
C ASN A 162 -19.86 -21.27 1.68
N PRO A 163 -20.78 -20.32 1.94
CA PRO A 163 -20.66 -19.35 3.03
C PRO A 163 -21.12 -19.95 4.37
N PHE A 164 -20.36 -20.93 4.88
CA PHE A 164 -20.68 -21.61 6.13
C PHE A 164 -20.30 -20.80 7.38
N SER A 165 -19.34 -19.88 7.29
CA SER A 165 -18.86 -19.06 8.41
C SER A 165 -19.45 -17.64 8.37
N GLN A 166 -19.51 -16.98 9.53
CA GLN A 166 -19.96 -15.57 9.61
C GLN A 166 -19.12 -14.65 8.71
N GLU A 167 -17.80 -14.87 8.64
CA GLU A 167 -16.91 -14.08 7.78
C GLU A 167 -17.25 -14.24 6.30
N ARG A 168 -17.48 -15.47 5.84
CA ARG A 168 -17.86 -15.72 4.44
C ARG A 168 -19.24 -15.14 4.12
N GLN A 169 -20.19 -15.23 5.05
CA GLN A 169 -21.50 -14.59 4.90
C GLN A 169 -21.38 -13.06 4.81
N LYS A 170 -20.52 -12.45 5.65
CA LYS A 170 -20.20 -11.01 5.56
C LYS A 170 -19.59 -10.66 4.20
N LEU A 171 -18.64 -11.45 3.71
CA LEU A 171 -18.01 -11.24 2.41
C LEU A 171 -19.04 -11.29 1.26
N VAL A 172 -19.91 -12.31 1.24
CA VAL A 172 -20.98 -12.41 0.24
C VAL A 172 -21.88 -11.16 0.29
N SER A 173 -22.30 -10.73 1.48
CA SER A 173 -23.12 -9.52 1.64
C SER A 173 -22.40 -8.24 1.18
N LEU A 174 -21.08 -8.16 1.37
CA LEU A 174 -20.28 -7.03 0.88
C LEU A 174 -20.21 -7.01 -0.64
N ILE A 175 -20.00 -8.17 -1.27
CA ILE A 175 -19.96 -8.32 -2.73
C ILE A 175 -21.30 -7.90 -3.34
N GLU A 176 -22.42 -8.37 -2.79
CA GLU A 176 -23.77 -8.00 -3.26
C GLU A 176 -24.03 -6.49 -3.19
N LYS A 177 -23.46 -5.79 -2.20
CA LYS A 177 -23.72 -4.37 -1.97
C LYS A 177 -22.79 -3.44 -2.73
N PHE A 178 -21.53 -3.83 -2.90
CA PHE A 178 -20.46 -2.92 -3.31
C PHE A 178 -19.67 -3.42 -4.52
N GLY A 179 -20.03 -4.54 -5.13
CA GLY A 179 -19.16 -5.16 -6.12
C GLY A 179 -19.78 -6.25 -6.96
N SER A 180 -18.92 -7.13 -7.45
CA SER A 180 -19.29 -8.29 -8.26
C SER A 180 -18.27 -9.41 -8.09
N VAL A 181 -18.66 -10.63 -8.48
CA VAL A 181 -17.79 -11.80 -8.48
C VAL A 181 -17.89 -12.50 -9.83
N GLU A 182 -16.74 -12.91 -10.37
CA GLU A 182 -16.64 -13.76 -11.55
C GLU A 182 -15.97 -15.09 -11.16
N PHE A 183 -16.54 -16.20 -11.60
CA PHE A 183 -15.98 -17.53 -11.35
C PHE A 183 -15.20 -18.00 -12.58
N LEU A 184 -13.95 -18.40 -12.37
CA LEU A 184 -13.06 -18.89 -13.42
C LEU A 184 -12.70 -20.35 -13.11
N GLN A 185 -13.03 -21.25 -14.05
CA GLN A 185 -12.63 -22.66 -14.02
C GLN A 185 -11.43 -22.87 -14.96
N ASP A 186 -10.46 -23.69 -14.52
CA ASP A 186 -9.31 -24.16 -15.30
C ASP A 186 -8.39 -23.08 -15.92
N GLU A 187 -7.71 -22.27 -15.08
CA GLU A 187 -6.61 -21.38 -15.53
C GLU A 187 -5.25 -21.66 -14.86
N PHE A 188 -5.04 -22.87 -14.34
CA PHE A 188 -3.75 -23.30 -13.75
C PHE A 188 -3.00 -24.34 -14.59
N THR A 189 -3.35 -24.51 -15.87
CA THR A 189 -2.76 -25.56 -16.72
C THR A 189 -1.41 -25.21 -17.31
N ASP A 190 -1.04 -23.93 -17.38
CA ASP A 190 0.22 -23.51 -17.98
C ASP A 190 1.17 -22.99 -16.89
N ASP A 191 2.16 -23.84 -16.56
CA ASP A 191 3.37 -23.55 -15.78
C ASP A 191 3.27 -23.26 -14.27
N VAL A 192 2.49 -24.04 -13.51
CA VAL A 192 2.64 -24.11 -12.04
C VAL A 192 2.86 -25.57 -11.61
N GLU A 193 3.93 -25.84 -10.86
CA GLU A 193 4.43 -27.18 -10.45
C GLU A 193 3.44 -28.06 -9.65
N ARG A 194 2.18 -27.65 -9.43
CA ARG A 194 1.13 -28.52 -8.90
C ARG A 194 -0.23 -28.30 -9.58
N THR A 195 -0.65 -29.34 -10.30
CA THR A 195 -1.99 -29.60 -10.86
C THR A 195 -3.06 -29.77 -9.79
N THR A 196 -3.50 -28.69 -9.15
CA THR A 196 -4.78 -28.71 -8.42
C THR A 196 -5.80 -27.88 -9.20
N LYS A 197 -6.86 -28.54 -9.67
CA LYS A 197 -8.03 -27.94 -10.33
C LYS A 197 -8.81 -27.09 -9.32
N VAL A 198 -8.24 -25.97 -8.91
CA VAL A 198 -8.89 -25.03 -7.99
C VAL A 198 -9.67 -24.03 -8.83
N GLU A 199 -10.98 -24.04 -8.70
CA GLU A 199 -11.84 -22.98 -9.26
C GLU A 199 -11.62 -21.70 -8.43
N VAL A 200 -11.39 -20.57 -9.11
CA VAL A 200 -11.15 -19.29 -8.45
C VAL A 200 -12.32 -18.34 -8.66
N ALA A 201 -12.55 -17.50 -7.66
CA ALA A 201 -13.46 -16.37 -7.72
C ALA A 201 -12.65 -15.08 -7.77
N LEU A 202 -12.84 -14.32 -8.85
CA LEU A 202 -12.32 -12.98 -9.00
C LEU A 202 -13.34 -12.00 -8.45
N VAL A 203 -13.05 -11.48 -7.26
CA VAL A 203 -13.92 -10.56 -6.53
C VAL A 203 -13.51 -9.13 -6.84
N TYR A 204 -14.45 -8.30 -7.28
CA TYR A 204 -14.31 -6.86 -7.42
C TYR A 204 -15.19 -6.16 -6.38
N LEU A 205 -14.63 -5.20 -5.64
CA LEU A 205 -15.35 -4.36 -4.69
C LEU A 205 -14.98 -2.89 -4.92
N GLU A 206 -15.96 -2.01 -4.85
CA GLU A 206 -15.78 -0.58 -4.99
C GLU A 206 -16.18 0.13 -3.69
N LYS A 207 -15.21 0.65 -2.95
CA LYS A 207 -15.49 1.45 -1.76
C LYS A 207 -15.63 2.90 -2.16
N VAL A 208 -16.84 3.41 -2.03
CA VAL A 208 -17.14 4.84 -2.09
C VAL A 208 -17.52 5.27 -0.69
N PRO A 209 -16.83 6.26 -0.09
CA PRO A 209 -17.26 6.80 1.20
C PRO A 209 -18.69 7.35 1.05
N ARG A 210 -19.62 6.87 1.88
CA ARG A 210 -20.95 7.48 1.97
C ARG A 210 -20.77 8.90 2.53
N GLN A 211 -21.50 9.84 1.94
CA GLN A 211 -21.45 11.28 2.23
C GLN A 211 -21.10 11.61 3.68
N TYR A 212 -20.08 12.46 3.79
CA TYR A 212 -19.70 13.39 4.86
C TYR A 212 -20.08 13.02 6.29
N VAL A 213 -19.03 12.89 7.08
CA VAL A 213 -19.07 12.59 8.51
C VAL A 213 -20.05 13.50 9.25
N ASP A 214 -21.04 12.85 9.85
CA ASP A 214 -21.82 13.34 10.97
C ASP A 214 -20.85 13.64 12.14
N ILE A 215 -20.66 14.94 12.42
CA ILE A 215 -19.68 15.47 13.38
C ILE A 215 -19.91 14.90 14.79
N ASP A 216 -21.12 14.40 15.08
CA ASP A 216 -21.50 13.84 16.37
C ASP A 216 -21.01 12.40 16.62
N HIS A 217 -20.53 11.68 15.59
CA HIS A 217 -20.00 10.32 15.74
C HIS A 217 -18.49 10.28 16.09
N LEU A 218 -17.75 11.35 15.78
CA LEU A 218 -16.29 11.46 16.02
C LEU A 218 -15.94 11.75 17.49
N THR A 219 -16.86 12.37 18.21
CA THR A 219 -16.65 12.86 19.58
C THR A 219 -17.18 11.90 20.65
N LYS A 220 -18.14 11.04 20.30
CA LYS A 220 -18.75 10.05 21.23
C LYS A 220 -17.83 8.89 21.63
N GLY A 221 -16.70 8.70 20.94
CA GLY A 221 -15.71 7.66 21.23
C GLY A 221 -14.49 8.11 22.03
N LEU A 222 -14.45 9.35 22.52
CA LEU A 222 -13.38 9.82 23.42
C LEU A 222 -13.55 9.24 24.83
N GLN A 223 -13.48 7.91 24.96
CA GLN A 223 -13.14 7.26 26.21
C GLN A 223 -11.64 7.01 26.23
N ARG A 224 -10.98 7.48 27.30
CA ARG A 224 -9.61 7.11 27.61
C ARG A 224 -9.55 5.61 27.85
N GLY A 225 -8.79 4.93 27.00
CA GLY A 225 -8.29 3.59 27.25
C GLY A 225 -9.29 2.49 26.91
N ASP A 226 -9.08 1.89 25.74
CA ASP A 226 -9.14 0.44 25.66
C ASP A 226 -7.89 -0.04 24.94
N SER A 227 -7.04 -0.68 25.72
CA SER A 227 -5.81 -1.36 25.33
C SER A 227 -6.15 -2.57 24.46
N GLN A 228 -6.29 -2.35 23.14
CA GLN A 228 -6.29 -3.39 22.12
C GLN A 228 -4.99 -3.44 21.30
N TYR A 229 -3.97 -2.68 21.71
CA TYR A 229 -2.63 -2.91 21.20
C TYR A 229 -2.06 -4.12 21.93
N SER A 230 -1.66 -5.16 21.18
CA SER A 230 -0.95 -6.34 21.68
C SER A 230 0.04 -5.93 22.78
N GLU A 231 0.00 -6.64 23.92
CA GLU A 231 0.91 -6.38 25.03
C GLU A 231 2.34 -6.29 24.50
N ILE A 232 2.91 -5.10 24.65
CA ILE A 232 4.25 -4.78 24.15
C ILE A 232 5.26 -5.61 24.94
N ASP A 233 6.19 -6.27 24.25
CA ASP A 233 7.33 -6.92 24.90
C ASP A 233 8.09 -5.90 25.78
N PRO A 234 8.06 -6.06 27.12
CA PRO A 234 8.69 -5.13 28.03
C PRO A 234 10.23 -5.07 27.88
N GLU A 235 10.85 -6.14 27.38
CA GLU A 235 12.30 -6.25 27.25
C GLU A 235 12.84 -5.32 26.15
N THR A 236 12.18 -5.26 25.00
CA THR A 236 12.57 -4.39 23.87
C THR A 236 12.43 -2.89 24.21
N CYS A 237 11.34 -2.50 24.89
CA CYS A 237 11.14 -1.11 25.33
C CYS A 237 12.12 -0.69 26.43
N SER A 238 12.49 -1.62 27.32
CA SER A 238 13.49 -1.40 28.37
C SER A 238 14.90 -1.22 27.79
N ALA A 239 15.27 -2.01 26.78
CA ALA A 239 16.56 -1.89 26.10
C ALA A 239 16.77 -0.48 25.49
N LEU A 240 15.70 0.10 24.92
CA LEU A 240 15.70 1.39 24.23
C LEU A 240 15.18 2.57 25.07
N ALA A 241 14.96 2.38 26.38
CA ALA A 241 14.53 3.43 27.32
C ALA A 241 13.31 4.26 26.86
N LEU A 242 12.37 3.63 26.15
CA LEU A 242 11.14 4.31 25.73
C LEU A 242 10.18 4.43 26.93
N PRO A 243 9.53 5.58 27.15
CA PRO A 243 8.52 5.72 28.20
C PRO A 243 7.39 4.69 28.00
N GLY A 244 6.94 4.05 29.08
CA GLY A 244 5.78 3.15 29.03
C GLY A 244 4.59 3.86 28.41
N ASN A 245 4.04 3.31 27.32
CA ASN A 245 2.96 3.85 26.47
C ASN A 245 3.35 4.87 25.39
N PHE A 246 4.61 5.25 25.22
CA PHE A 246 5.01 6.23 24.19
C PHE A 246 4.63 5.81 22.76
N ILE A 247 4.84 4.54 22.40
CA ILE A 247 4.51 4.02 21.07
C ILE A 247 2.99 4.05 20.88
N GLN A 248 2.22 3.57 21.86
CA GLN A 248 0.76 3.56 21.81
C GLN A 248 0.17 4.97 21.70
N ASP A 249 0.66 5.91 22.51
CA ASP A 249 0.22 7.31 22.45
C ASP A 249 0.56 7.96 21.11
N THR A 250 1.72 7.62 20.52
CA THR A 250 2.13 8.14 19.21
C THR A 250 1.27 7.56 18.10
N CYS A 251 0.99 6.25 18.12
CA CYS A 251 0.06 5.59 17.20
C CYS A 251 -1.35 6.20 17.28
N TYR A 252 -1.88 6.36 18.50
CA TYR A 252 -3.20 6.95 18.71
C TYR A 252 -3.28 8.39 18.17
N ARG A 253 -2.29 9.24 18.46
CA ARG A 253 -2.23 10.61 17.94
C ARG A 253 -2.12 10.64 16.42
N PHE A 254 -1.36 9.72 15.84
CA PHE A 254 -1.24 9.59 14.39
C PHE A 254 -2.59 9.24 13.76
N GLU A 255 -3.30 8.23 14.28
CA GLU A 255 -4.63 7.84 13.81
C GLU A 255 -5.62 9.02 13.86
N GLN A 256 -5.65 9.76 14.98
CA GLN A 256 -6.48 10.96 15.09
C GLN A 256 -6.10 12.06 14.09
N ALA A 257 -4.80 12.29 13.88
CA ALA A 257 -4.32 13.26 12.91
C ALA A 257 -4.70 12.89 11.48
N VAL A 258 -4.65 11.59 11.15
CA VAL A 258 -5.07 11.06 9.84
C VAL A 258 -6.57 11.31 9.61
N GLN A 259 -7.41 11.02 10.61
CA GLN A 259 -8.85 11.27 10.52
C GLN A 259 -9.17 12.77 10.33
N ALA A 260 -8.50 13.65 11.10
CA ALA A 260 -8.67 15.09 10.97
C ALA A 260 -8.16 15.62 9.62
N ALA A 261 -7.01 15.13 9.14
CA ALA A 261 -6.47 15.49 7.83
C ALA A 261 -7.41 15.10 6.70
N ARG A 262 -8.08 13.94 6.81
CA ARG A 262 -9.08 13.49 5.85
C ARG A 262 -10.26 14.45 5.76
N GLN A 263 -10.85 14.80 6.90
CA GLN A 263 -11.96 15.74 6.96
C GLN A 263 -11.59 17.12 6.42
N ALA A 264 -10.37 17.58 6.74
CA ALA A 264 -9.85 18.83 6.20
C ALA A 264 -9.72 18.77 4.67
N SER A 265 -9.21 17.68 4.12
CA SER A 265 -9.02 17.50 2.66
C SER A 265 -10.36 17.50 1.92
N GLU A 266 -11.36 16.82 2.48
CA GLU A 266 -12.72 16.77 1.93
C GLU A 266 -13.42 18.13 2.00
N ALA A 267 -13.33 18.80 3.15
CA ALA A 267 -13.89 20.15 3.32
C ALA A 267 -13.22 21.16 2.38
N GLN A 268 -11.89 21.09 2.22
CA GLN A 268 -11.13 21.96 1.32
C GLN A 268 -11.48 21.70 -0.14
N ALA A 269 -11.62 20.44 -0.56
CA ALA A 269 -12.02 20.10 -1.93
C ALA A 269 -13.45 20.57 -2.24
N LEU A 270 -14.37 20.43 -1.28
CA LEU A 270 -15.74 20.94 -1.42
C LEU A 270 -15.75 22.47 -1.52
N ALA A 271 -15.00 23.15 -0.64
CA ALA A 271 -14.87 24.61 -0.66
C ALA A 271 -14.27 25.11 -1.97
N ALA A 272 -13.22 24.45 -2.49
CA ALA A 272 -12.62 24.78 -3.77
C ALA A 272 -13.63 24.63 -4.92
N LYS A 273 -14.37 23.53 -4.97
CA LYS A 273 -15.40 23.32 -6.01
C LYS A 273 -16.50 24.39 -5.96
N LEU A 274 -16.96 24.74 -4.76
CA LEU A 274 -17.96 25.79 -4.58
C LEU A 274 -17.42 27.16 -4.97
N ARG A 275 -16.17 27.47 -4.59
CA ARG A 275 -15.46 28.69 -4.99
C ARG A 275 -15.37 28.81 -6.51
N ASP A 276 -14.94 27.75 -7.19
CA ASP A 276 -14.80 27.75 -8.65
C ASP A 276 -16.19 27.90 -9.34
N GLY A 277 -17.26 27.44 -8.68
CA GLY A 277 -18.64 27.67 -9.11
C GLY A 277 -19.15 29.12 -8.96
N LEU A 278 -18.49 29.97 -8.17
CA LEU A 278 -18.85 31.39 -8.01
C LEU A 278 -18.35 32.26 -9.18
N GLY A 279 -17.50 31.72 -10.05
CA GLY A 279 -16.89 32.42 -11.17
C GLY A 279 -15.51 32.99 -10.82
N ILE A 280 -14.95 33.76 -11.75
CA ILE A 280 -13.62 34.36 -11.63
C ILE A 280 -13.70 35.85 -11.31
N THR A 281 -12.66 36.38 -10.68
CA THR A 281 -12.55 37.80 -10.37
C THR A 281 -12.22 38.65 -11.60
N LEU A 282 -12.43 39.97 -11.50
CA LEU A 282 -12.11 40.92 -12.57
C LEU A 282 -10.60 40.92 -12.91
N GLU A 283 -9.75 40.71 -11.91
CA GLU A 283 -8.29 40.60 -12.05
C GLU A 283 -7.89 39.33 -12.80
N GLU A 284 -8.52 38.19 -12.47
CA GLU A 284 -8.29 36.91 -13.16
C GLU A 284 -8.81 36.94 -14.61
N MET A 285 -9.90 37.67 -14.86
CA MET A 285 -10.45 37.88 -16.21
C MET A 285 -9.50 38.68 -17.09
N GLN A 286 -8.82 39.68 -16.51
CA GLN A 286 -7.81 40.48 -17.22
C GLN A 286 -6.52 39.70 -17.47
N ALA A 287 -6.12 38.83 -16.55
CA ALA A 287 -4.92 38.01 -16.71
C ALA A 287 -5.09 36.87 -17.73
N LYS A 288 -6.27 36.25 -17.82
CA LYS A 288 -6.53 35.06 -18.67
C LYS A 288 -7.15 35.37 -20.03
N GLY A 289 -7.58 36.61 -20.28
CA GLY A 289 -8.13 37.06 -21.56
C GLY A 289 -9.63 36.76 -21.73
N VAL A 290 -10.36 37.73 -22.30
CA VAL A 290 -11.82 37.66 -22.51
C VAL A 290 -12.12 36.75 -23.71
N GLY A 291 -12.44 35.47 -23.44
CA GLY A 291 -12.84 34.52 -24.48
C GLY A 291 -12.49 33.06 -24.22
N SER A 292 -11.78 32.73 -23.13
CA SER A 292 -11.57 31.34 -22.74
C SER A 292 -12.87 30.75 -22.17
N ASP A 293 -13.26 29.58 -22.68
CA ASP A 293 -14.40 28.82 -22.16
C ASP A 293 -14.08 28.42 -20.71
N TYR A 294 -14.62 29.15 -19.73
CA TYR A 294 -14.30 29.04 -18.30
C TYR A 294 -14.70 27.70 -17.65
N ARG A 295 -15.26 26.78 -18.42
CA ARG A 295 -15.63 25.44 -17.95
C ARG A 295 -14.46 24.48 -18.18
N GLU A 296 -13.36 24.70 -17.47
CA GLU A 296 -12.45 23.57 -17.23
C GLU A 296 -13.27 22.45 -16.59
N ILE A 297 -13.13 21.23 -17.11
CA ILE A 297 -13.83 20.04 -16.63
C ILE A 297 -13.46 19.92 -15.16
N ALA A 298 -14.39 20.28 -14.27
CA ALA A 298 -14.15 20.30 -12.84
C ALA A 298 -13.64 18.92 -12.43
N SER A 299 -12.38 18.85 -12.00
CA SER A 299 -11.84 17.66 -11.36
C SER A 299 -12.82 17.23 -10.27
N SER A 300 -13.17 15.95 -10.24
CA SER A 300 -14.13 15.45 -9.26
C SER A 300 -13.67 15.87 -7.86
N VAL A 301 -14.57 16.40 -7.03
CA VAL A 301 -14.28 16.81 -5.63
C VAL A 301 -13.50 15.72 -4.90
N ARG A 302 -13.87 14.47 -5.18
CA ARG A 302 -13.23 13.27 -4.66
C ARG A 302 -11.76 13.17 -5.04
N GLU A 303 -11.42 13.43 -6.29
CA GLU A 303 -10.04 13.37 -6.78
C GLU A 303 -9.18 14.46 -6.16
N MET A 304 -9.72 15.67 -6.01
CA MET A 304 -9.05 16.76 -5.32
C MET A 304 -8.82 16.43 -3.85
N ALA A 305 -9.85 15.91 -3.16
CA ALA A 305 -9.74 15.51 -1.76
C ALA A 305 -8.71 14.41 -1.54
N ASN A 306 -8.67 13.39 -2.42
CA ASN A 306 -7.71 12.30 -2.31
C ASN A 306 -6.27 12.76 -2.61
N ALA A 307 -6.07 13.68 -3.54
CA ALA A 307 -4.75 14.24 -3.84
C ALA A 307 -4.21 15.03 -2.64
N ASP A 308 -5.00 15.98 -2.11
CA ASP A 308 -4.63 16.78 -0.92
C ASP A 308 -4.40 15.88 0.32
N PHE A 309 -5.27 14.88 0.52
CA PHE A 309 -5.10 13.92 1.61
C PHE A 309 -3.81 13.11 1.48
N SER A 310 -3.44 12.67 0.28
CA SER A 310 -2.23 11.87 0.05
C SER A 310 -0.97 12.65 0.45
N GLU A 311 -0.92 13.95 0.14
CA GLU A 311 0.18 14.83 0.54
C GLU A 311 0.24 15.01 2.06
N ARG A 312 -0.90 15.31 2.70
CA ARG A 312 -1.00 15.44 4.15
C ARG A 312 -0.62 14.16 4.88
N TYR A 313 -1.06 13.01 4.35
CA TYR A 313 -0.77 11.71 4.92
C TYR A 313 0.73 11.39 4.87
N ALA A 314 1.40 11.71 3.77
CA ALA A 314 2.85 11.56 3.66
C ALA A 314 3.60 12.43 4.68
N ASP A 315 3.20 13.70 4.87
CA ASP A 315 3.78 14.57 5.91
C ASP A 315 3.55 14.04 7.32
N LEU A 316 2.34 13.54 7.62
CA LEU A 316 2.04 12.91 8.91
C LEU A 316 2.93 11.68 9.17
N LYS A 317 3.14 10.82 8.16
CA LYS A 317 4.04 9.65 8.28
C LYS A 317 5.46 10.08 8.59
N VAL A 318 5.99 11.07 7.86
CA VAL A 318 7.35 11.60 8.10
C VAL A 318 7.47 12.13 9.53
N ARG A 319 6.49 12.89 10.03
CA ARG A 319 6.50 13.43 11.39
C ARG A 319 6.45 12.34 12.46
N ALA A 320 5.57 11.35 12.27
CA ALA A 320 5.36 10.27 13.22
C ALA A 320 6.61 9.37 13.30
N TRP A 321 7.16 8.95 12.17
CA TRP A 321 8.42 8.21 12.12
C TRP A 321 9.59 9.03 12.66
N SER A 322 9.71 10.32 12.31
CA SER A 322 10.74 11.19 12.88
C SER A 322 10.66 11.26 14.41
N GLN A 323 9.46 11.18 14.99
CA GLN A 323 9.27 11.20 16.43
C GLN A 323 9.79 9.91 17.08
N ILE A 324 9.50 8.75 16.50
CA ILE A 324 10.03 7.44 16.93
C ILE A 324 11.55 7.39 16.77
N LEU A 325 12.07 7.87 15.63
CA LEU A 325 13.49 7.90 15.36
C LEU A 325 14.22 8.78 16.36
N ARG A 326 13.73 10.01 16.60
CA ARG A 326 14.34 10.89 17.60
C ARG A 326 14.32 10.27 18.99
N SER A 327 13.21 9.69 19.44
CA SER A 327 13.18 9.07 20.78
C SER A 327 14.13 7.89 20.91
N THR A 328 14.36 7.16 19.82
CA THR A 328 15.31 6.03 19.78
C THR A 328 16.76 6.51 19.68
N ILE A 329 17.06 7.45 18.77
CA ILE A 329 18.39 8.02 18.47
C ILE A 329 18.94 8.88 19.61
N LEU A 330 18.07 9.63 20.30
CA LEU A 330 18.42 10.47 21.44
C LEU A 330 18.69 9.67 22.71
N THR A 331 18.57 8.33 22.67
CA THR A 331 19.16 7.52 23.73
C THR A 331 20.68 7.62 23.64
N ASP A 332 21.34 7.84 24.77
CA ASP A 332 22.82 7.91 24.88
C ASP A 332 23.53 6.59 24.52
N LYS A 333 22.80 5.60 24.02
CA LYS A 333 23.25 4.23 23.72
C LYS A 333 23.62 4.00 22.26
N LEU A 334 23.38 4.95 21.35
CA LEU A 334 23.70 4.82 19.92
C LEU A 334 25.01 5.54 19.55
N SER A 335 25.92 4.85 18.88
CA SER A 335 27.16 5.44 18.37
C SER A 335 26.88 6.45 17.24
N ASN A 336 27.78 7.42 17.03
CA ASN A 336 27.63 8.41 15.95
C ASN A 336 27.53 7.78 14.55
N GLN A 337 28.15 6.61 14.34
CA GLN A 337 28.07 5.86 13.09
C GLN A 337 26.70 5.20 12.90
N ALA A 338 26.12 4.65 13.97
CA ALA A 338 24.76 4.11 13.96
C ALA A 338 23.73 5.19 13.63
N ARG A 339 23.88 6.39 14.23
CA ARG A 339 23.03 7.55 13.96
C ARG A 339 23.04 7.95 12.48
N ARG A 340 24.22 8.07 11.86
CA ARG A 340 24.35 8.42 10.43
C ARG A 340 23.75 7.37 9.50
N LYS A 341 23.85 6.08 9.84
CA LYS A 341 23.26 4.99 9.05
C LYS A 341 21.73 5.05 9.10
N ILE A 342 21.14 5.23 10.28
CA ILE A 342 19.69 5.40 10.45
C ILE A 342 19.18 6.65 9.71
N GLU A 343 19.93 7.75 9.75
CA GLU A 343 19.60 8.96 8.99
C GLU A 343 19.66 8.73 7.47
N ALA A 344 20.65 7.99 6.98
CA ALA A 344 20.76 7.64 5.56
C ALA A 344 19.59 6.75 5.09
N ASP A 345 19.14 5.82 5.94
CA ASP A 345 18.04 4.89 5.66
C ASP A 345 16.66 5.47 6.01
N SER A 346 16.59 6.70 6.53
CA SER A 346 15.34 7.33 7.02
C SER A 346 14.22 7.41 5.97
N LYS A 347 14.57 7.59 4.69
CA LYS A 347 13.59 7.60 3.60
C LYS A 347 12.86 6.26 3.45
N LEU A 348 13.58 5.14 3.58
CA LEU A 348 12.98 3.80 3.52
C LEU A 348 12.06 3.55 4.72
N ILE A 349 12.42 4.10 5.89
CA ILE A 349 11.60 4.02 7.10
C ILE A 349 10.31 4.82 6.91
N TYR A 350 10.38 6.01 6.29
CA TYR A 350 9.19 6.84 6.04
C TYR A 350 8.22 6.22 5.03
N ASP A 351 8.70 5.36 4.13
CA ASP A 351 7.83 4.61 3.22
C ASP A 351 7.00 3.53 3.96
N LEU A 352 7.49 2.98 5.08
CA LEU A 352 6.75 1.99 5.88
C LEU A 352 5.46 2.56 6.47
N GLU A 353 4.42 1.73 6.54
CA GLU A 353 3.18 2.09 7.23
C GLU A 353 3.42 2.34 8.71
N PHE A 354 2.82 3.42 9.21
CA PHE A 354 2.99 3.81 10.59
C PHE A 354 2.00 3.06 11.48
N ASN A 355 2.46 1.96 12.07
CA ASN A 355 1.70 1.15 13.01
C ASN A 355 2.64 0.49 14.04
N ALA A 356 2.07 -0.03 15.11
CA ALA A 356 2.84 -0.64 16.20
C ALA A 356 3.73 -1.80 15.72
N ALA A 357 3.24 -2.67 14.84
CA ALA A 357 3.99 -3.82 14.35
C ALA A 357 5.24 -3.43 13.57
N ASN A 358 5.13 -2.48 12.64
CA ASN A 358 6.26 -1.96 11.87
C ASN A 358 7.25 -1.20 12.76
N ILE A 359 6.75 -0.46 13.75
CA ILE A 359 7.62 0.20 14.75
C ILE A 359 8.39 -0.87 15.52
N HIS A 360 7.74 -1.92 16.01
CA HIS A 360 8.41 -3.02 16.72
C HIS A 360 9.44 -3.72 15.85
N GLY A 361 9.09 -4.09 14.61
CA GLY A 361 10.02 -4.69 13.67
C GLY A 361 11.25 -3.82 13.43
N PHE A 362 11.05 -2.50 13.27
CA PHE A 362 12.14 -1.54 13.16
C PHE A 362 13.01 -1.49 14.43
N LEU A 363 12.40 -1.34 15.61
CA LEU A 363 13.12 -1.25 16.88
C LEU A 363 13.89 -2.53 17.21
N MET A 364 13.33 -3.71 16.92
CA MET A 364 14.05 -4.99 17.04
C MET A 364 15.23 -5.05 16.09
N GLY A 365 15.06 -4.63 14.83
CA GLY A 365 16.16 -4.55 13.86
C GLY A 365 17.29 -3.62 14.34
N VAL A 366 16.94 -2.47 14.91
CA VAL A 366 17.90 -1.56 15.53
C VAL A 366 18.59 -2.21 16.74
N ALA A 367 17.84 -2.88 17.62
CA ALA A 367 18.39 -3.55 18.80
C ALA A 367 19.36 -4.69 18.44
N GLN A 368 19.07 -5.46 17.38
CA GLN A 368 19.99 -6.47 16.85
C GLN A 368 21.26 -5.83 16.27
N SER A 369 21.10 -4.77 15.46
CA SER A 369 22.25 -4.05 14.90
C SER A 369 23.12 -3.40 15.96
N LEU A 370 22.56 -3.01 17.11
CA LEU A 370 23.32 -2.50 18.25
C LEU A 370 24.29 -3.56 18.78
N GLY A 371 23.89 -4.83 18.87
CA GLY A 371 24.77 -5.93 19.27
C GLY A 371 25.99 -6.10 18.34
N ASP A 372 25.76 -6.02 17.03
CA ASP A 372 26.82 -6.07 16.03
C ASP A 372 27.73 -4.84 16.11
N ILE A 373 27.16 -3.64 16.31
CA ILE A 373 27.90 -2.38 16.44
C ILE A 373 28.73 -2.35 17.72
N TYR A 374 28.24 -2.90 18.84
CA TYR A 374 29.04 -3.05 20.06
C TYR A 374 30.21 -4.01 19.85
N THR A 375 29.99 -5.09 19.10
CA THR A 375 31.04 -6.05 18.75
C THR A 375 32.10 -5.38 17.86
N GLU A 376 31.70 -4.65 16.81
CA GLU A 376 32.61 -3.87 15.97
C GLU A 376 33.34 -2.78 16.76
N MET A 377 32.67 -2.05 17.65
CA MET A 377 33.31 -1.03 18.50
C MET A 377 34.35 -1.65 19.44
N ILE A 378 34.06 -2.81 20.04
CA ILE A 378 35.02 -3.52 20.89
C ILE A 378 36.22 -3.97 20.06
N LEU A 379 35.99 -4.50 18.85
CA LEU A 379 37.06 -4.88 17.93
C LEU A 379 37.92 -3.68 17.54
N MET A 380 37.31 -2.55 17.15
CA MET A 380 38.02 -1.31 16.84
C MET A 380 38.80 -0.75 18.04
N LEU A 381 38.26 -0.87 19.26
CA LEU A 381 38.96 -0.47 20.49
C LEU A 381 40.17 -1.37 20.72
N PHE A 382 40.00 -2.68 20.55
CA PHE A 382 41.10 -3.65 20.66
C PHE A 382 42.18 -3.39 19.61
N ASP A 383 41.81 -3.17 18.35
CA ASP A 383 42.73 -2.85 17.26
C ASP A 383 43.47 -1.55 17.55
N SER A 384 42.78 -0.50 18.00
CA SER A 384 43.41 0.78 18.37
C SER A 384 44.37 0.64 19.56
N ILE A 385 44.03 -0.18 20.56
CA ILE A 385 44.90 -0.49 21.69
C ILE A 385 46.13 -1.28 21.22
N ILE A 386 45.97 -2.25 20.33
CA ILE A 386 47.06 -3.04 19.75
C ILE A 386 47.98 -2.18 18.88
N GLU A 387 47.42 -1.29 18.05
CA GLU A 387 48.19 -0.34 17.25
C GLU A 387 48.98 0.64 18.14
N ARG A 388 48.36 1.15 19.21
CA ARG A 388 49.06 1.99 20.19
C ARG A 388 50.16 1.23 20.92
N MET A 389 49.94 -0.03 21.29
CA MET A 389 50.99 -0.86 21.90
C MET A 389 52.13 -1.19 20.93
N ARG A 390 51.86 -1.28 19.62
CA ARG A 390 52.88 -1.43 18.58
C ARG A 390 53.67 -0.15 18.30
N ALA A 391 53.09 1.02 18.55
CA ALA A 391 53.75 2.31 18.36
C ALA A 391 54.61 2.76 19.55
N VAL A 392 54.53 2.06 20.69
CA VAL A 392 55.27 2.36 21.94
C VAL A 392 56.46 1.41 22.16
N ASN A 393 56.60 0.37 21.34
CA ASN A 393 57.82 -0.43 21.17
C ASN A 393 58.54 -0.02 19.89
#